data_AF-A0A2V7S7P5-F1
#
_entry.id   AF-A0A2V7S7P5-F1
#
_cell.length_a   1.000
_cell.length_b   1.000
_cell.length_c   1.000
_cell.angle_alpha   90.00
_cell.angle_beta   90.00
_cell.angle_gamma   90.00
#
_symmetry.space_group_name_H-M   'P 1'
#
loop_
_entity.id
_entity.type
_entity.pdbx_description
1 polymer ?
#
loop_
_entity_poly.entity_id
_entity_poly.type
_entity_poly.pdbx_seq_one_letter_code
_entity_poly.pdbx_strand_id
1 'polypeptide(L)'
;MKVVRDATCTFCGCVCDDMHLTVDLDQKRIMKAENACILGKAWFREHGIEERPLALIGGRTATTEEAVEAAAQILAQARFPLIYGLSDTTCEAQRVAVAIADMIGGTVDTTTSVCHGPSGIAFEGVGESTASLGEIKNRADLVVFWGGNPAEAHPRLFSRYAVTPKGMFIPNGRKDRTVVLVDVRRTPSTPAADIFIQVKPRSDFEVLWALRALVKGRKVDPSIERRTGVSLAVLEDLVARMKSCRFGVFLFGMGLTMNRGRHFNSGALLALATDLNEFTHWVAKPVRGHGNVTGADNVVSWQTGFPFGVNFSRGYPRFNPGEFTSVDLLTRREADAALIIASDPADNFPKAAIEHLRRIPVITLDPKATPTTQLAQVAFTTATYGINVSGTVYRMDDVPITLRPAFESPYPSDEQVLTAIRDRVRALLGGNRLPAGAPVAAAS
;
A
#
# COMPACT_ATOMS: atom_id res chain seq x y z
N MET A 1 5.61 21.88 -26.62
CA MET A 1 4.83 21.93 -25.35
C MET A 1 3.52 21.17 -25.50
N LYS A 2 3.21 20.26 -24.57
CA LYS A 2 1.97 19.47 -24.50
C LYS A 2 1.27 19.75 -23.18
N VAL A 3 -0.06 19.75 -23.17
CA VAL A 3 -0.85 19.78 -21.93
C VAL A 3 -1.50 18.43 -21.73
N VAL A 4 -1.36 17.85 -20.54
CA VAL A 4 -2.09 16.65 -20.11
C VAL A 4 -3.06 17.07 -19.02
N ARG A 5 -4.36 16.95 -19.31
CA ARG A 5 -5.44 17.20 -18.35
C ARG A 5 -5.81 15.91 -17.63
N ASP A 6 -6.35 16.07 -16.43
CA ASP A 6 -6.80 14.97 -15.59
C ASP A 6 -5.73 13.89 -15.40
N ALA A 7 -4.45 14.28 -15.35
CA ALA A 7 -3.38 13.34 -15.10
C ALA A 7 -3.47 12.83 -13.66
N THR A 8 -3.04 11.58 -13.47
CA THR A 8 -3.18 10.88 -12.20
C THR A 8 -1.88 10.91 -11.42
N CYS A 9 -1.90 11.47 -10.22
CA CYS A 9 -0.77 11.44 -9.30
C CYS A 9 -0.70 10.11 -8.55
N THR A 10 0.36 9.35 -8.76
CA THR A 10 0.58 8.02 -8.18
C THR A 10 1.49 8.04 -6.95
N PHE A 11 1.75 9.20 -6.34
CA PHE A 11 2.62 9.26 -5.16
C PHE A 11 2.04 8.56 -3.93
N CYS A 12 0.78 8.86 -3.59
CA CYS A 12 0.11 8.27 -2.41
C CYS A 12 -1.26 7.70 -2.79
N GLY A 13 -1.85 6.92 -1.88
CA GLY A 13 -3.14 6.27 -2.05
C GLY A 13 -4.34 7.21 -2.24
N CYS A 14 -4.14 8.53 -2.25
CA CYS A 14 -5.17 9.48 -2.70
C CYS A 14 -5.37 9.47 -4.22
N VAL A 15 -4.39 8.99 -4.99
CA VAL A 15 -4.45 8.79 -6.45
C VAL A 15 -5.22 9.92 -7.16
N CYS A 16 -4.70 11.13 -7.00
CA CYS A 16 -5.40 12.34 -7.42
C CYS A 16 -5.42 12.47 -8.95
N ASP A 17 -6.59 12.43 -9.56
CA ASP A 17 -6.82 12.34 -11.02
C ASP A 17 -7.26 13.66 -11.69
N ASP A 18 -6.89 14.81 -11.11
CA ASP A 18 -7.25 16.16 -11.57
C ASP A 18 -6.01 17.04 -11.82
N MET A 19 -4.85 16.44 -12.08
CA MET A 19 -3.62 17.20 -12.33
C MET A 19 -3.65 17.81 -13.73
N HIS A 20 -3.25 19.06 -13.86
CA HIS A 20 -2.95 19.66 -15.16
C HIS A 20 -1.43 19.79 -15.32
N LEU A 21 -0.88 19.04 -16.27
CA LEU A 21 0.56 18.99 -16.52
C LEU A 21 0.89 19.78 -17.78
N THR A 22 1.86 20.69 -17.68
CA THR A 22 2.52 21.28 -18.85
C THR A 22 3.83 20.55 -19.10
N VAL A 23 3.98 19.94 -20.26
CA VAL A 23 5.08 19.03 -20.60
C VAL A 23 5.89 19.61 -21.75
N ASP A 24 7.20 19.66 -21.58
CA ASP A 24 8.16 19.86 -22.66
C ASP A 24 8.52 18.48 -23.24
N LEU A 25 8.15 18.25 -24.50
CA LEU A 25 8.38 16.96 -25.17
C LEU A 25 9.81 16.81 -25.67
N ASP A 26 10.47 17.93 -25.99
CA ASP A 26 11.84 17.92 -26.49
C ASP A 26 12.80 17.62 -25.33
N GLN A 27 12.54 18.22 -24.17
CA GLN A 27 13.29 17.95 -22.93
C GLN A 27 12.78 16.72 -22.16
N LYS A 28 11.67 16.11 -22.60
CA LYS A 28 10.96 15.02 -21.89
C LYS A 28 10.78 15.32 -20.39
N ARG A 29 10.23 16.50 -20.08
CA ARG A 29 10.11 16.99 -18.70
C ARG A 29 8.75 17.63 -18.41
N ILE A 30 8.23 17.44 -17.20
CA ILE A 30 7.04 18.14 -16.72
C ILE A 30 7.46 19.48 -16.12
N MET A 31 7.06 20.57 -16.77
CA MET A 31 7.43 21.94 -16.39
C MET A 31 6.52 22.51 -15.31
N LYS A 32 5.22 22.17 -15.37
CA LYS A 32 4.21 22.59 -14.40
C LYS A 32 3.30 21.42 -14.04
N ALA A 33 2.93 21.32 -12.77
CA ALA A 33 1.93 20.41 -12.25
C ALA A 33 0.94 21.19 -11.37
N GLU A 34 -0.16 21.63 -11.97
CA GLU A 34 -1.21 22.37 -11.28
C GLU A 34 -2.09 21.39 -10.49
N ASN A 35 -2.76 21.87 -9.44
CA ASN A 35 -3.54 21.07 -8.46
C ASN A 35 -2.73 20.06 -7.61
N ALA A 36 -1.46 19.80 -7.95
CA ALA A 36 -0.60 18.93 -7.17
C ALA A 36 -0.26 19.55 -5.79
N CYS A 37 -0.31 18.72 -4.74
CA CYS A 37 0.27 19.08 -3.43
C CYS A 37 1.81 19.07 -3.49
N ILE A 38 2.48 19.32 -2.37
CA ILE A 38 3.94 19.30 -2.30
C ILE A 38 4.54 17.97 -2.78
N LEU A 39 3.96 16.84 -2.37
CA LEU A 39 4.40 15.50 -2.78
C LEU A 39 4.14 15.24 -4.26
N GLY A 40 2.97 15.63 -4.77
CA GLY A 40 2.67 15.50 -6.19
C GLY A 40 3.56 16.39 -7.07
N LYS A 41 3.92 17.59 -6.59
CA LYS A 41 4.87 18.47 -7.28
C LYS A 41 6.25 17.85 -7.34
N ALA A 42 6.73 17.24 -6.25
CA ALA A 42 7.97 16.47 -6.26
C ALA A 42 7.87 15.31 -7.27
N TRP A 43 6.85 14.47 -7.15
CA TRP A 43 6.59 13.33 -8.05
C TRP A 43 6.63 13.71 -9.54
N PHE A 44 5.97 14.80 -9.94
CA PHE A 44 5.92 15.20 -11.35
C PHE A 44 7.12 16.05 -11.79
N ARG A 45 7.51 17.08 -11.03
CA ARG A 45 8.49 18.07 -11.49
C ARG A 45 9.93 17.62 -11.29
N GLU A 46 10.17 16.78 -10.30
CA GLU A 46 11.50 16.22 -10.02
C GLU A 46 11.73 14.92 -10.80
N HIS A 47 10.69 14.37 -11.45
CA HIS A 47 10.88 13.31 -12.41
C HIS A 47 11.71 13.79 -13.60
N GLY A 48 12.90 13.21 -13.72
CA GLY A 48 13.73 13.24 -14.92
C GLY A 48 14.10 11.81 -15.32
N ILE A 49 14.25 11.58 -16.61
CA ILE A 49 14.86 10.36 -17.14
C ILE A 49 16.35 10.47 -16.85
N GLU A 50 16.86 9.64 -15.96
CA GLU A 50 18.30 9.53 -15.70
C GLU A 50 18.95 8.74 -16.83
N GLU A 51 20.12 9.15 -17.32
CA GLU A 51 20.91 8.37 -18.26
C GLU A 51 21.56 7.18 -17.54
N ARG A 52 20.98 6.00 -17.72
CA ARG A 52 21.42 4.75 -17.11
C ARG A 52 21.35 3.62 -18.15
N PRO A 53 22.15 2.55 -17.98
CA PRO A 53 21.96 1.34 -18.77
C PRO A 53 20.54 0.78 -18.64
N LEU A 54 20.02 0.17 -19.72
CA LEU A 54 18.76 -0.56 -19.71
C LEU A 54 18.76 -1.65 -18.63
N ALA A 55 19.89 -2.34 -18.49
CA ALA A 55 20.11 -3.29 -17.42
C ALA A 55 21.58 -3.35 -16.97
N LEU A 56 21.77 -3.90 -15.77
CA LEU A 56 23.06 -4.23 -15.18
C LEU A 56 23.06 -5.69 -14.72
N ILE A 57 24.17 -6.41 -14.91
CA ILE A 57 24.44 -7.73 -14.34
C ILE A 57 25.74 -7.65 -13.53
N GLY A 58 25.64 -7.86 -12.21
CA GLY A 58 26.76 -7.72 -11.28
C GLY A 58 27.42 -6.34 -11.36
N GLY A 59 26.62 -5.28 -11.52
CA GLY A 59 27.08 -3.91 -11.66
C GLY A 59 27.64 -3.52 -13.03
N ARG A 60 27.65 -4.42 -14.02
CA ARG A 60 28.14 -4.13 -15.38
C ARG A 60 26.98 -3.98 -16.35
N THR A 61 27.08 -3.03 -17.28
CA THR A 61 26.10 -2.82 -18.37
C THR A 61 25.86 -4.12 -19.14
N ALA A 62 24.58 -4.42 -19.36
CA ALA A 62 24.11 -5.57 -20.13
C ALA A 62 22.93 -5.15 -21.02
N THR A 63 22.63 -5.95 -22.04
CA THR A 63 21.38 -5.77 -22.79
C THR A 63 20.17 -6.23 -21.96
N THR A 64 18.98 -5.80 -22.36
CA THR A 64 17.74 -6.25 -21.73
C THR A 64 17.59 -7.77 -21.84
N GLU A 65 17.95 -8.36 -22.98
CA GLU A 65 17.84 -9.80 -23.25
C GLU A 65 18.79 -10.61 -22.37
N GLU A 66 20.04 -10.17 -22.23
CA GLU A 66 21.03 -10.80 -21.34
C GLU A 66 20.56 -10.77 -19.88
N ALA A 67 20.02 -9.64 -19.43
CA ALA A 67 19.51 -9.49 -18.08
C ALA A 67 18.25 -10.33 -17.84
N VAL A 68 17.35 -10.42 -18.83
CA VAL A 68 16.17 -11.32 -18.77
C VAL A 68 16.61 -12.77 -18.64
N GLU A 69 17.61 -13.21 -19.42
CA GLU A 69 18.17 -14.55 -19.30
C GLU A 69 18.71 -14.80 -17.87
N ALA A 70 19.55 -13.89 -17.37
CA ALA A 70 20.15 -14.03 -16.04
C ALA A 70 19.10 -14.06 -14.92
N ALA A 71 18.11 -13.16 -14.96
CA ALA A 71 17.00 -13.13 -14.02
C ALA A 71 16.18 -14.41 -14.06
N ALA A 72 15.84 -14.91 -15.26
CA ALA A 72 15.06 -16.12 -15.42
C ALA A 72 15.81 -17.37 -14.91
N GLN A 73 17.13 -17.47 -15.14
CA GLN A 73 17.95 -18.56 -14.61
C GLN A 73 17.95 -18.57 -13.07
N ILE A 74 18.15 -17.40 -12.44
CA ILE A 74 18.11 -17.26 -10.98
C ILE A 74 16.76 -17.76 -10.44
N LEU A 75 15.65 -17.29 -11.02
CA LEU A 75 14.31 -17.65 -10.55
C LEU A 75 13.95 -19.11 -10.81
N ALA A 76 14.36 -19.68 -11.93
CA ALA A 76 14.08 -21.09 -12.27
C ALA A 76 14.87 -22.08 -11.40
N GLN A 77 16.05 -21.68 -10.92
CA GLN A 77 16.91 -22.52 -10.07
C GLN A 77 16.66 -22.33 -8.57
N ALA A 78 16.02 -21.23 -8.17
CA ALA A 78 15.68 -20.95 -6.78
C ALA A 78 14.71 -22.01 -6.19
N ARG A 79 14.92 -22.35 -4.91
CA ARG A 79 14.10 -23.31 -4.17
C ARG A 79 13.01 -22.64 -3.35
N PHE A 80 13.24 -21.41 -2.89
CA PHE A 80 12.29 -20.65 -2.09
C PHE A 80 12.33 -19.14 -2.46
N PRO A 81 12.07 -18.77 -3.72
CA PRO A 81 12.20 -17.39 -4.18
C PRO A 81 11.12 -16.47 -3.59
N LEU A 82 11.50 -15.22 -3.32
CA LEU A 82 10.61 -14.14 -2.90
C LEU A 82 10.37 -13.14 -4.04
N ILE A 83 9.12 -12.73 -4.25
CA ILE A 83 8.74 -11.59 -5.07
C ILE A 83 8.14 -10.52 -4.14
N TYR A 84 8.71 -9.32 -4.12
CA TYR A 84 8.29 -8.26 -3.21
C TYR A 84 8.16 -6.88 -3.88
N GLY A 85 7.26 -6.05 -3.35
CA GLY A 85 7.11 -4.63 -3.69
C GLY A 85 5.73 -4.34 -4.28
N LEU A 86 5.65 -4.29 -5.61
CA LEU A 86 4.43 -4.25 -6.41
C LEU A 86 3.56 -3.01 -6.28
N SER A 87 3.78 -2.17 -5.28
CA SER A 87 2.85 -1.10 -4.89
C SER A 87 3.03 0.20 -5.68
N ASP A 88 4.16 0.31 -6.38
CA ASP A 88 4.50 1.42 -7.29
C ASP A 88 4.67 0.94 -8.75
N THR A 89 3.77 0.06 -9.19
CA THR A 89 3.65 -0.34 -10.59
C THR A 89 2.17 -0.54 -10.96
N THR A 90 1.86 -0.87 -12.20
CA THR A 90 0.48 -1.01 -12.69
C THR A 90 -0.12 -2.38 -12.36
N CYS A 91 -1.46 -2.48 -12.33
CA CYS A 91 -2.14 -3.76 -12.12
C CYS A 91 -1.76 -4.82 -13.16
N GLU A 92 -1.45 -4.38 -14.38
CA GLU A 92 -1.02 -5.23 -15.47
C GLU A 92 0.34 -5.89 -15.16
N ALA A 93 1.31 -5.12 -14.66
CA ALA A 93 2.60 -5.64 -14.19
C ALA A 93 2.46 -6.54 -12.96
N GLN A 94 1.62 -6.15 -12.00
CA GLN A 94 1.33 -6.94 -10.79
C GLN A 94 0.81 -8.35 -11.15
N ARG A 95 -0.09 -8.44 -12.13
CA ARG A 95 -0.66 -9.72 -12.60
C ARG A 95 0.41 -10.65 -13.18
N VAL A 96 1.40 -10.08 -13.87
CA VAL A 96 2.53 -10.86 -14.40
C VAL A 96 3.44 -11.35 -13.27
N ALA A 97 3.71 -10.52 -12.27
CA ALA A 97 4.50 -10.91 -11.11
C ALA A 97 3.88 -12.08 -10.33
N VAL A 98 2.55 -12.05 -10.10
CA VAL A 98 1.83 -13.19 -9.47
C VAL A 98 1.97 -14.46 -10.31
N ALA A 99 1.86 -14.36 -11.63
CA ALA A 99 2.03 -15.51 -12.52
C ALA A 99 3.46 -16.09 -12.46
N ILE A 100 4.49 -15.23 -12.31
CA ILE A 100 5.87 -15.69 -12.11
C ILE A 100 5.98 -16.45 -10.78
N ALA A 101 5.45 -15.90 -9.67
CA ALA A 101 5.48 -16.54 -8.36
C ALA A 101 4.85 -17.94 -8.38
N ASP A 102 3.69 -18.08 -9.02
CA ASP A 102 3.00 -19.36 -9.18
C ASP A 102 3.88 -20.37 -9.95
N MET A 103 4.41 -19.99 -11.11
CA MET A 103 5.26 -20.86 -11.95
C MET A 103 6.50 -21.39 -11.22
N ILE A 104 7.14 -20.55 -10.41
CA ILE A 104 8.38 -20.91 -9.69
C ILE A 104 8.11 -21.54 -8.31
N GLY A 105 6.86 -21.60 -7.85
CA GLY A 105 6.51 -22.03 -6.50
C GLY A 105 7.02 -21.07 -5.42
N GLY A 106 7.14 -19.78 -5.76
CA GLY A 106 7.70 -18.74 -4.90
C GLY A 106 6.69 -18.16 -3.92
N THR A 107 7.12 -17.16 -3.17
CA THR A 107 6.24 -16.32 -2.35
C THR A 107 6.07 -14.96 -3.02
N VAL A 108 4.84 -14.48 -3.17
CA VAL A 108 4.54 -13.10 -3.59
C VAL A 108 4.03 -12.29 -2.40
N ASP A 109 4.62 -11.12 -2.19
CA ASP A 109 4.26 -10.22 -1.11
C ASP A 109 4.30 -8.77 -1.60
N THR A 110 3.49 -7.92 -0.98
CA THR A 110 3.36 -6.50 -1.35
C THR A 110 3.85 -5.62 -0.19
N THR A 111 4.02 -4.31 -0.42
CA THR A 111 4.33 -3.37 0.68
C THR A 111 3.26 -3.35 1.78
N THR A 112 2.08 -3.93 1.54
CA THR A 112 1.03 -4.12 2.55
C THR A 112 1.58 -4.84 3.78
N SER A 113 2.44 -5.84 3.66
CA SER A 113 2.97 -6.59 4.82
C SER A 113 3.73 -5.73 5.83
N VAL A 114 4.32 -4.61 5.39
CA VAL A 114 5.00 -3.61 6.23
C VAL A 114 4.19 -2.32 6.44
N CYS A 115 2.94 -2.30 5.98
CA CYS A 115 2.05 -1.14 6.01
C CYS A 115 0.69 -1.49 6.64
N HIS A 116 -0.34 -1.69 5.81
CA HIS A 116 -1.71 -1.98 6.21
C HIS A 116 -2.07 -3.48 6.27
N GLY A 117 -1.08 -4.38 6.22
CA GLY A 117 -1.27 -5.82 6.38
C GLY A 117 -2.02 -6.19 7.66
N PRO A 118 -1.72 -5.54 8.82
CA PRO A 118 -2.54 -5.69 10.02
C PRO A 118 -4.01 -5.29 9.83
N SER A 119 -4.32 -4.31 8.97
CA SER A 119 -5.70 -3.95 8.63
C SER A 119 -6.38 -5.02 7.77
N GLY A 120 -5.65 -5.63 6.82
CA GLY A 120 -6.15 -6.75 6.02
C GLY A 120 -6.49 -7.98 6.87
N ILE A 121 -5.58 -8.38 7.77
CA ILE A 121 -5.81 -9.48 8.73
C ILE A 121 -7.01 -9.17 9.63
N ALA A 122 -7.17 -7.92 10.06
CA ALA A 122 -8.31 -7.53 10.88
C ALA A 122 -9.64 -7.64 10.11
N PHE A 123 -9.68 -7.16 8.86
CA PHE A 123 -10.85 -7.22 7.99
C PHE A 123 -11.35 -8.65 7.79
N GLU A 124 -10.46 -9.64 7.62
CA GLU A 124 -10.83 -11.05 7.50
C GLU A 124 -11.58 -11.58 8.74
N GLY A 125 -11.28 -11.04 9.93
CA GLY A 125 -11.89 -11.47 11.19
C GLY A 125 -13.18 -10.73 11.57
N VAL A 126 -13.31 -9.45 11.23
CA VAL A 126 -14.44 -8.61 11.69
C VAL A 126 -15.21 -7.89 10.57
N GLY A 127 -14.78 -7.97 9.32
CA GLY A 127 -15.34 -7.23 8.20
C GLY A 127 -14.95 -5.75 8.15
N GLU A 128 -15.40 -5.06 7.11
CA GLU A 128 -15.18 -3.62 6.90
C GLU A 128 -16.49 -2.99 6.40
N SER A 129 -17.07 -2.07 7.18
CA SER A 129 -18.09 -1.14 6.68
C SER A 129 -17.37 -0.01 5.95
N THR A 130 -17.38 -0.02 4.61
CA THR A 130 -16.57 0.87 3.76
C THR A 130 -17.43 1.82 2.92
N ALA A 131 -16.79 2.84 2.34
CA ALA A 131 -17.38 3.70 1.32
C ALA A 131 -16.30 4.30 0.41
N SER A 132 -16.70 4.84 -0.74
CA SER A 132 -15.81 5.64 -1.58
C SER A 132 -15.44 6.98 -0.91
N LEU A 133 -14.32 7.57 -1.28
CA LEU A 133 -13.96 8.94 -0.88
C LEU A 133 -15.00 9.97 -1.37
N GLY A 134 -15.78 9.64 -2.40
CA GLY A 134 -16.90 10.45 -2.87
C GLY A 134 -18.05 10.52 -1.87
N GLU A 135 -18.38 9.40 -1.21
CA GLU A 135 -19.39 9.37 -0.14
C GLU A 135 -18.95 10.19 1.06
N ILE A 136 -17.69 10.02 1.48
CA ILE A 136 -17.08 10.80 2.56
C ILE A 136 -17.14 12.31 2.24
N LYS A 137 -16.75 12.69 1.01
CA LYS A 137 -16.85 14.07 0.52
C LYS A 137 -18.27 14.61 0.58
N ASN A 138 -19.26 13.81 0.19
CA ASN A 138 -20.62 14.30 0.04
C ASN A 138 -21.44 14.28 1.33
N ARG A 139 -21.10 13.44 2.32
CA ARG A 139 -21.98 13.15 3.46
C ARG A 139 -21.35 13.30 4.84
N ALA A 140 -20.05 13.06 5.01
CA ALA A 140 -19.46 12.93 6.33
C ALA A 140 -19.46 14.25 7.12
N ASP A 141 -20.20 14.31 8.22
CA ASP A 141 -20.25 15.45 9.13
C ASP A 141 -19.40 15.21 10.39
N LEU A 142 -18.97 13.98 10.65
CA LEU A 142 -17.96 13.63 11.65
C LEU A 142 -16.84 12.82 11.02
N VAL A 143 -15.61 13.36 11.07
CA VAL A 143 -14.42 12.76 10.46
C VAL A 143 -13.39 12.52 11.55
N VAL A 144 -13.05 11.25 11.79
CA VAL A 144 -12.08 10.84 12.81
C VAL A 144 -10.82 10.31 12.13
N PHE A 145 -9.72 11.07 12.24
CA PHE A 145 -8.40 10.58 11.88
C PHE A 145 -7.79 9.86 13.07
N TRP A 146 -7.35 8.61 12.88
CA TRP A 146 -6.76 7.81 13.96
C TRP A 146 -5.37 7.28 13.59
N GLY A 147 -4.34 7.69 14.33
CA GLY A 147 -2.98 7.22 14.16
C GLY A 147 -2.44 7.53 12.76
N GLY A 148 -2.64 8.74 12.28
CA GLY A 148 -2.23 9.17 10.94
C GLY A 148 -1.95 10.67 10.88
N ASN A 149 -1.08 11.06 9.96
CA ASN A 149 -0.73 12.46 9.69
C ASN A 149 -0.96 12.82 8.20
N PRO A 150 -2.23 12.96 7.75
CA PRO A 150 -2.51 13.25 6.35
C PRO A 150 -1.90 14.55 5.83
N ALA A 151 -1.58 15.52 6.70
CA ALA A 151 -0.97 16.79 6.26
C ALA A 151 0.40 16.55 5.59
N GLU A 152 1.13 15.53 6.02
CA GLU A 152 2.42 15.13 5.42
C GLU A 152 2.26 13.97 4.45
N ALA A 153 1.52 12.92 4.83
CA ALA A 153 1.47 11.67 4.06
C ALA A 153 0.44 11.70 2.90
N HIS A 154 -0.68 12.41 3.08
CA HIS A 154 -1.79 12.46 2.11
C HIS A 154 -2.39 13.86 2.01
N PRO A 155 -1.63 14.91 1.63
CA PRO A 155 -2.04 16.31 1.88
C PRO A 155 -3.40 16.69 1.28
N ARG A 156 -3.74 16.11 0.13
CA ARG A 156 -5.02 16.37 -0.55
C ARG A 156 -6.20 15.57 0.01
N LEU A 157 -5.99 14.63 0.94
CA LEU A 157 -7.09 13.95 1.62
C LEU A 157 -8.00 14.96 2.32
N PHE A 158 -7.40 15.96 2.98
CA PHE A 158 -8.15 17.06 3.61
C PHE A 158 -8.88 17.92 2.59
N SER A 159 -8.17 18.37 1.56
CA SER A 159 -8.69 19.41 0.66
C SER A 159 -9.62 18.89 -0.42
N ARG A 160 -9.50 17.62 -0.80
CA ARG A 160 -10.26 17.00 -1.88
C ARG A 160 -11.40 16.11 -1.39
N TYR A 161 -11.23 15.44 -0.25
CA TYR A 161 -12.15 14.35 0.13
C TYR A 161 -12.77 14.51 1.51
N ALA A 162 -12.01 14.83 2.56
CA ALA A 162 -12.45 14.57 3.92
C ALA A 162 -12.78 15.82 4.76
N VAL A 163 -12.13 16.96 4.56
CA VAL A 163 -12.19 18.08 5.53
C VAL A 163 -12.79 19.35 4.94
N THR A 164 -12.14 19.97 3.95
CA THR A 164 -12.60 21.25 3.40
C THR A 164 -13.58 21.18 2.22
N PRO A 165 -13.72 20.09 1.44
CA PRO A 165 -14.54 20.14 0.23
C PRO A 165 -16.02 20.26 0.59
N LYS A 166 -16.71 21.08 -0.22
CA LYS A 166 -18.17 21.11 -0.26
C LYS A 166 -18.68 19.83 -0.92
N GLY A 167 -19.75 19.29 -0.37
CA GLY A 167 -20.40 18.08 -0.83
C GLY A 167 -21.90 18.29 -0.98
N MET A 168 -22.58 17.33 -1.59
CA MET A 168 -24.04 17.37 -1.81
C MET A 168 -24.83 17.62 -0.52
N PHE A 169 -24.42 17.01 0.60
CA PHE A 169 -25.08 17.13 1.90
C PHE A 169 -24.22 17.85 2.96
N ILE A 170 -23.10 18.42 2.50
CA ILE A 170 -22.12 19.22 3.26
C ILE A 170 -21.87 20.53 2.45
N PRO A 171 -22.90 21.36 2.23
CA PRO A 171 -22.81 22.53 1.34
C PRO A 171 -21.84 23.61 1.82
N ASN A 172 -21.57 23.69 3.14
CA ASN A 172 -20.63 24.64 3.74
C ASN A 172 -19.22 24.07 3.94
N GLY A 173 -18.96 22.84 3.46
CA GLY A 173 -17.65 22.19 3.54
C GLY A 173 -17.17 22.05 4.98
N ARG A 174 -15.98 22.59 5.31
CA ARG A 174 -15.38 22.50 6.65
C ARG A 174 -16.32 22.89 7.80
N LYS A 175 -17.20 23.88 7.59
CA LYS A 175 -18.12 24.38 8.62
C LYS A 175 -19.21 23.37 9.01
N ASP A 176 -19.52 22.43 8.13
CA ASP A 176 -20.49 21.35 8.38
C ASP A 176 -19.83 20.09 8.96
N ARG A 177 -18.51 20.10 9.20
CA ARG A 177 -17.75 18.94 9.67
C ARG A 177 -17.13 19.19 11.04
N THR A 178 -17.28 18.21 11.92
CA THR A 178 -16.44 18.06 13.11
C THR A 178 -15.28 17.11 12.78
N VAL A 179 -14.05 17.57 13.01
CA VAL A 179 -12.84 16.78 12.77
C VAL A 179 -12.19 16.40 14.10
N VAL A 180 -12.03 15.11 14.31
CA VAL A 180 -11.31 14.55 15.47
C VAL A 180 -9.99 13.98 14.98
N LEU A 181 -8.89 14.30 15.68
CA LEU A 181 -7.60 13.66 15.47
C LEU A 181 -7.19 12.93 16.75
N VAL A 182 -6.99 11.62 16.63
CA VAL A 182 -6.47 10.76 17.68
C VAL A 182 -5.04 10.36 17.33
N ASP A 183 -4.07 10.85 18.09
CA ASP A 183 -2.65 10.54 17.87
C ASP A 183 -1.87 10.66 19.18
N VAL A 184 -0.71 10.02 19.25
CA VAL A 184 0.21 10.12 20.40
C VAL A 184 0.95 11.46 20.44
N ARG A 185 1.00 12.19 19.33
CA ARG A 185 1.70 13.46 19.17
C ARG A 185 0.82 14.50 18.49
N ARG A 186 1.08 15.78 18.77
CA ARG A 186 0.57 16.87 17.93
C ARG A 186 1.37 16.90 16.63
N THR A 187 0.74 16.49 15.54
CA THR A 187 1.31 16.48 14.19
C THR A 187 0.89 17.73 13.41
N PRO A 188 1.49 18.00 12.23
CA PRO A 188 1.00 19.01 11.29
C PRO A 188 -0.47 18.87 10.87
N SER A 189 -1.12 17.71 11.09
CA SER A 189 -2.56 17.55 10.92
C SER A 189 -3.40 18.14 12.07
N THR A 190 -2.83 18.38 13.25
CA THR A 190 -3.55 18.88 14.43
C THR A 190 -4.34 20.17 14.19
N PRO A 191 -3.82 21.19 13.47
CA PRO A 191 -4.55 22.42 13.23
C PRO A 191 -5.84 22.23 12.40
N ALA A 192 -6.00 21.11 11.70
CA ALA A 192 -7.23 20.81 10.97
C ALA A 192 -8.35 20.26 11.87
N ALA A 193 -8.01 19.76 13.06
CA ALA A 193 -8.94 19.11 13.98
C ALA A 193 -9.64 20.13 14.90
N ASP A 194 -10.94 19.92 15.14
CA ASP A 194 -11.71 20.60 16.19
C ASP A 194 -11.39 19.99 17.55
N ILE A 195 -11.13 18.68 17.58
CA ILE A 195 -10.87 17.90 18.78
C ILE A 195 -9.58 17.11 18.57
N PHE A 196 -8.61 17.31 19.45
CA PHE A 196 -7.39 16.50 19.49
C PHE A 196 -7.40 15.62 20.75
N ILE A 197 -7.37 14.31 20.56
CA ILE A 197 -7.30 13.33 21.65
C ILE A 197 -5.90 12.74 21.66
N GLN A 198 -5.11 13.11 22.66
CA GLN A 198 -3.77 12.61 22.82
C GLN A 198 -3.75 11.29 23.61
N VAL A 199 -3.68 10.17 22.91
CA VAL A 199 -3.56 8.85 23.54
C VAL A 199 -2.11 8.59 23.97
N LYS A 200 -1.92 7.83 25.05
CA LYS A 200 -0.59 7.34 25.43
C LYS A 200 -0.07 6.37 24.36
N PRO A 201 1.25 6.31 24.15
CA PRO A 201 1.81 5.33 23.23
C PRO A 201 1.41 3.91 23.60
N ARG A 202 0.98 3.13 22.59
CA ARG A 202 0.64 1.70 22.71
C ARG A 202 -0.60 1.42 23.56
N SER A 203 -1.52 2.38 23.69
CA SER A 203 -2.80 2.20 24.40
C SER A 203 -4.04 2.38 23.52
N ASP A 204 -3.89 2.38 22.19
CA ASP A 204 -4.99 2.53 21.23
C ASP A 204 -6.05 1.44 21.41
N PHE A 205 -5.62 0.19 21.63
CA PHE A 205 -6.51 -0.95 21.86
C PHE A 205 -7.46 -0.69 23.03
N GLU A 206 -6.92 -0.27 24.18
CA GLU A 206 -7.72 -0.01 25.38
C GLU A 206 -8.71 1.15 25.17
N VAL A 207 -8.31 2.21 24.44
CA VAL A 207 -9.22 3.31 24.10
C VAL A 207 -10.35 2.81 23.18
N LEU A 208 -10.02 2.08 22.11
CA LEU A 208 -11.00 1.56 21.16
C LEU A 208 -12.00 0.62 21.84
N TRP A 209 -11.53 -0.27 22.73
CA TRP A 209 -12.43 -1.15 23.49
C TRP A 209 -13.30 -0.40 24.50
N ALA A 210 -12.77 0.64 25.15
CA ALA A 210 -13.58 1.49 26.01
C ALA A 210 -14.69 2.20 25.21
N LEU A 211 -14.38 2.74 24.02
CA LEU A 211 -15.38 3.34 23.12
C LEU A 211 -16.45 2.31 22.73
N ARG A 212 -16.06 1.09 22.35
CA ARG A 212 -17.01 0.02 22.02
C ARG A 212 -17.92 -0.34 23.20
N ALA A 213 -17.34 -0.44 24.40
CA ALA A 213 -18.10 -0.72 25.63
C ALA A 213 -19.15 0.38 25.89
N LEU A 214 -18.75 1.65 25.81
CA LEU A 214 -19.63 2.81 25.98
C LEU A 214 -20.72 2.87 24.88
N VAL A 215 -20.37 2.58 23.62
CA VAL A 215 -21.35 2.49 22.52
C VAL A 215 -22.42 1.44 22.84
N LYS A 216 -22.05 0.30 23.42
CA LYS A 216 -22.97 -0.76 23.85
C LYS A 216 -23.62 -0.54 25.22
N GLY A 217 -23.53 0.66 25.80
CA GLY A 217 -24.12 0.98 27.09
C GLY A 217 -23.50 0.23 28.28
N ARG A 218 -22.26 -0.26 28.13
CA ARG A 218 -21.50 -0.90 29.21
C ARG A 218 -20.73 0.15 30.00
N LYS A 219 -20.56 -0.10 31.29
CA LYS A 219 -19.78 0.77 32.19
C LYS A 219 -18.29 0.60 31.91
N VAL A 220 -17.57 1.72 31.87
CA VAL A 220 -16.10 1.77 31.83
C VAL A 220 -15.61 2.42 33.11
N ASP A 221 -14.58 1.84 33.72
CA ASP A 221 -14.00 2.36 34.96
C ASP A 221 -13.19 3.64 34.67
N PRO A 222 -13.35 4.73 35.46
CA PRO A 222 -12.58 5.97 35.29
C PRO A 222 -11.05 5.79 35.33
N SER A 223 -10.54 4.72 35.95
CA SER A 223 -9.12 4.37 35.95
C SER A 223 -8.53 4.10 34.56
N ILE A 224 -9.37 3.97 33.52
CA ILE A 224 -8.92 3.92 32.12
C ILE A 224 -7.99 5.08 31.77
N GLU A 225 -8.22 6.27 32.33
CA GLU A 225 -7.40 7.46 32.10
C GLU A 225 -5.94 7.25 32.49
N ARG A 226 -5.69 6.51 33.59
CA ARG A 226 -4.33 6.18 34.01
C ARG A 226 -3.60 5.37 32.94
N ARG A 227 -4.31 4.45 32.28
CA ARG A 227 -3.78 3.57 31.23
C ARG A 227 -3.60 4.29 29.90
N THR A 228 -4.60 5.06 29.47
CA THR A 228 -4.70 5.59 28.10
C THR A 228 -4.30 7.04 27.97
N GLY A 229 -4.29 7.80 29.08
CA GLY A 229 -4.15 9.26 29.06
C GLY A 229 -5.41 10.00 28.62
N VAL A 230 -6.52 9.29 28.37
CA VAL A 230 -7.80 9.88 27.94
C VAL A 230 -8.83 9.66 29.04
N SER A 231 -9.39 10.75 29.56
CA SER A 231 -10.39 10.69 30.62
C SER A 231 -11.69 10.04 30.15
N LEU A 232 -12.42 9.41 31.08
CA LEU A 232 -13.71 8.82 30.77
C LEU A 232 -14.68 9.83 30.16
N ALA A 233 -14.68 11.07 30.67
CA ALA A 233 -15.54 12.14 30.15
C ALA A 233 -15.26 12.48 28.67
N VAL A 234 -13.98 12.46 28.24
CA VAL A 234 -13.62 12.67 26.83
C VAL A 234 -14.11 11.51 25.95
N LEU A 235 -14.03 10.27 26.45
CA LEU A 235 -14.53 9.10 25.74
C LEU A 235 -16.06 9.13 25.61
N GLU A 236 -16.76 9.53 26.68
CA GLU A 236 -18.22 9.66 26.70
C GLU A 236 -18.71 10.78 25.76
N ASP A 237 -18.05 11.95 25.75
CA ASP A 237 -18.34 13.03 24.79
C ASP A 237 -18.13 12.58 23.34
N LEU A 238 -17.02 11.88 23.06
CA LEU A 238 -16.77 11.34 21.72
C LEU A 238 -17.86 10.35 21.32
N VAL A 239 -18.26 9.43 22.21
CA VAL A 239 -19.34 8.45 21.93
C VAL A 239 -20.68 9.15 21.68
N ALA A 240 -21.01 10.18 22.45
CA ALA A 240 -22.23 10.96 22.24
C ALA A 240 -22.25 11.58 20.83
N ARG A 241 -21.15 12.22 20.42
CA ARG A 241 -20.98 12.78 19.07
C ARG A 241 -21.06 11.71 17.99
N MET A 242 -20.42 10.57 18.22
CA MET A 242 -20.41 9.47 17.26
C MET A 242 -21.80 8.87 17.04
N LYS A 243 -22.63 8.81 18.09
CA LYS A 243 -24.01 8.34 17.97
C LYS A 243 -24.96 9.36 17.34
N SER A 244 -24.65 10.66 17.42
CA SER A 244 -25.54 11.72 16.96
C SER A 244 -25.21 12.32 15.60
N CYS A 245 -24.03 12.03 15.03
CA CYS A 245 -23.68 12.51 13.69
C CYS A 245 -24.59 11.92 12.61
N ARG A 246 -24.64 12.53 11.43
CA ARG A 246 -25.43 12.04 10.28
C ARG A 246 -24.68 10.97 9.48
N PHE A 247 -23.37 11.13 9.34
CA PHE A 247 -22.48 10.20 8.66
C PHE A 247 -21.09 10.33 9.27
N GLY A 248 -20.65 9.29 9.97
CA GLY A 248 -19.32 9.22 10.55
C GLY A 248 -18.34 8.45 9.70
N VAL A 249 -17.07 8.88 9.68
CA VAL A 249 -15.98 8.13 9.07
C VAL A 249 -14.76 8.03 9.99
N PHE A 250 -14.20 6.83 10.11
CA PHE A 250 -12.85 6.63 10.59
C PHE A 250 -11.86 6.54 9.41
N LEU A 251 -10.85 7.41 9.42
CA LEU A 251 -9.72 7.37 8.51
C LEU A 251 -8.46 7.04 9.33
N PHE A 252 -7.97 5.81 9.24
CA PHE A 252 -6.93 5.33 10.15
C PHE A 252 -5.65 4.93 9.43
N GLY A 253 -4.52 5.11 10.11
CA GLY A 253 -3.19 4.92 9.53
C GLY A 253 -2.27 4.03 10.36
N MET A 254 -0.97 4.24 10.12
CA MET A 254 0.12 3.43 10.65
C MET A 254 0.27 3.47 12.18
N GLY A 255 -0.30 4.48 12.84
CA GLY A 255 -0.36 4.55 14.30
C GLY A 255 -1.13 3.38 14.92
N LEU A 256 -2.04 2.73 14.17
CA LEU A 256 -2.71 1.50 14.62
C LEU A 256 -2.01 0.23 14.16
N THR A 257 -1.46 0.22 12.94
CA THR A 257 -0.93 -1.01 12.32
C THR A 257 0.51 -1.31 12.73
N MET A 258 1.33 -0.28 13.03
CA MET A 258 2.75 -0.40 13.36
C MET A 258 3.08 -0.11 14.82
N ASN A 259 2.18 -0.46 15.73
CA ASN A 259 2.46 -0.43 17.16
C ASN A 259 1.99 -1.72 17.86
N ARG A 260 2.07 -1.76 19.20
CA ARG A 260 1.59 -2.91 19.98
C ARG A 260 0.11 -3.15 19.70
N GLY A 261 -0.25 -4.39 19.37
CA GLY A 261 -1.62 -4.79 19.05
C GLY A 261 -1.84 -5.01 17.55
N ARG A 262 -1.23 -4.19 16.69
CA ARG A 262 -1.29 -4.32 15.21
C ARG A 262 -2.72 -4.58 14.72
N HIS A 263 -3.02 -5.80 14.26
CA HIS A 263 -4.32 -6.18 13.70
C HIS A 263 -5.45 -6.15 14.74
N PHE A 264 -5.14 -6.33 16.03
CA PHE A 264 -6.13 -6.16 17.09
C PHE A 264 -6.60 -4.71 17.23
N ASN A 265 -5.72 -3.74 16.98
CA ASN A 265 -6.10 -2.32 16.99
C ASN A 265 -6.99 -2.00 15.80
N SER A 266 -6.59 -2.39 14.60
CA SER A 266 -7.40 -2.21 13.39
C SER A 266 -8.76 -2.90 13.54
N GLY A 267 -8.80 -4.14 14.03
CA GLY A 267 -10.05 -4.88 14.25
C GLY A 267 -10.97 -4.21 15.27
N ALA A 268 -10.41 -3.63 16.34
CA ALA A 268 -11.22 -2.89 17.30
C ALA A 268 -11.84 -1.62 16.69
N LEU A 269 -11.14 -0.91 15.81
CA LEU A 269 -11.68 0.26 15.10
C LEU A 269 -12.72 -0.13 14.05
N LEU A 270 -12.47 -1.17 13.26
CA LEU A 270 -13.42 -1.68 12.26
C LEU A 270 -14.71 -2.13 12.95
N ALA A 271 -14.60 -2.89 14.03
CA ALA A 271 -15.76 -3.37 14.77
C ALA A 271 -16.48 -2.24 15.56
N LEU A 272 -15.77 -1.16 15.94
CA LEU A 272 -16.40 0.05 16.49
C LEU A 272 -17.29 0.72 15.44
N ALA A 273 -16.85 0.81 14.18
CA ALA A 273 -17.69 1.33 13.10
C ALA A 273 -18.95 0.47 12.92
N THR A 274 -18.82 -0.86 12.97
CA THR A 274 -19.99 -1.77 12.95
C THR A 274 -20.93 -1.52 14.13
N ASP A 275 -20.41 -1.44 15.36
CA ASP A 275 -21.23 -1.19 16.56
C ASP A 275 -21.98 0.16 16.48
N LEU A 276 -21.38 1.18 15.86
CA LEU A 276 -22.00 2.49 15.69
C LEU A 276 -23.12 2.52 14.64
N ASN A 277 -23.14 1.58 13.69
CA ASN A 277 -24.19 1.48 12.68
C ASN A 277 -25.57 1.11 13.26
N GLU A 278 -25.66 0.69 14.53
CA GLU A 278 -26.94 0.58 15.25
C GLU A 278 -27.59 1.94 15.55
N PHE A 279 -26.82 3.04 15.49
CA PHE A 279 -27.27 4.40 15.86
C PHE A 279 -27.31 5.34 14.66
N THR A 280 -26.24 5.36 13.86
CA THR A 280 -26.12 6.21 12.66
C THR A 280 -25.12 5.60 11.70
N HIS A 281 -25.09 6.06 10.44
CA HIS A 281 -24.26 5.43 9.43
C HIS A 281 -22.77 5.73 9.66
N TRP A 282 -21.97 4.66 9.77
CA TRP A 282 -20.53 4.72 10.01
C TRP A 282 -19.75 3.85 9.04
N VAL A 283 -18.64 4.38 8.56
CA VAL A 283 -17.67 3.64 7.76
C VAL A 283 -16.25 3.82 8.30
N ALA A 284 -15.37 2.88 8.00
CA ALA A 284 -13.96 2.95 8.33
C ALA A 284 -13.15 2.68 7.07
N LYS A 285 -12.08 3.44 6.85
CA LYS A 285 -11.17 3.23 5.73
C LYS A 285 -9.71 3.37 6.15
N PRO A 286 -8.85 2.38 5.83
CA PRO A 286 -7.40 2.55 5.97
C PRO A 286 -6.89 3.59 4.97
N VAL A 287 -6.10 4.55 5.45
CA VAL A 287 -5.47 5.57 4.60
C VAL A 287 -4.21 4.98 3.94
N ARG A 288 -4.43 4.21 2.87
CA ARG A 288 -3.40 3.42 2.17
C ARG A 288 -2.22 4.27 1.69
N GLY A 289 -1.01 3.73 1.80
CA GLY A 289 0.27 4.42 1.54
C GLY A 289 0.53 4.76 0.07
N HIS A 290 1.16 3.85 -0.67
CA HIS A 290 1.60 4.03 -2.07
C HIS A 290 0.44 4.17 -3.06
N GLY A 291 0.73 4.71 -4.25
CA GLY A 291 -0.28 5.02 -5.27
C GLY A 291 -1.02 3.82 -5.84
N ASN A 292 -0.46 2.62 -5.76
CA ASN A 292 -1.15 1.41 -6.22
C ASN A 292 -0.99 0.19 -5.28
N VAL A 293 -0.76 0.43 -3.99
CA VAL A 293 -0.76 -0.66 -2.99
C VAL A 293 -2.12 -1.37 -2.95
N THR A 294 -3.22 -0.62 -3.10
CA THR A 294 -4.56 -1.20 -3.17
C THR A 294 -4.73 -2.08 -4.42
N GLY A 295 -4.12 -1.71 -5.55
CA GLY A 295 -4.17 -2.51 -6.77
C GLY A 295 -3.42 -3.81 -6.59
N ALA A 296 -2.24 -3.77 -5.95
CA ALA A 296 -1.47 -4.97 -5.67
C ALA A 296 -2.28 -5.95 -4.82
N ASP A 297 -2.90 -5.49 -3.75
CA ASP A 297 -3.74 -6.33 -2.91
C ASP A 297 -4.93 -6.91 -3.66
N ASN A 298 -5.61 -6.11 -4.49
CA ASN A 298 -6.74 -6.59 -5.30
C ASN A 298 -6.27 -7.66 -6.31
N VAL A 299 -5.17 -7.40 -7.04
CA VAL A 299 -4.59 -8.33 -8.03
C VAL A 299 -4.23 -9.66 -7.40
N VAL A 300 -3.46 -9.63 -6.30
CA VAL A 300 -3.06 -10.85 -5.60
C VAL A 300 -4.31 -11.55 -5.05
N SER A 301 -5.29 -10.83 -4.53
CA SER A 301 -6.54 -11.42 -4.00
C SER A 301 -7.34 -12.14 -5.08
N TRP A 302 -7.63 -11.51 -6.22
CA TRP A 302 -8.48 -12.15 -7.24
C TRP A 302 -7.78 -13.31 -7.96
N GLN A 303 -6.44 -13.36 -7.95
CA GLN A 303 -5.69 -14.47 -8.56
C GLN A 303 -5.41 -15.61 -7.60
N THR A 304 -5.37 -15.36 -6.29
CA THR A 304 -4.88 -16.33 -5.30
C THR A 304 -5.83 -16.64 -4.16
N GLY A 305 -6.85 -15.78 -3.96
CA GLY A 305 -7.73 -15.79 -2.80
C GLY A 305 -7.22 -14.97 -1.60
N PHE A 306 -6.01 -14.40 -1.65
CA PHE A 306 -5.38 -13.71 -0.52
C PHE A 306 -4.64 -12.42 -0.94
N PRO A 307 -4.51 -11.40 -0.06
CA PRO A 307 -4.07 -10.06 -0.46
C PRO A 307 -2.54 -9.83 -0.52
N PHE A 308 -1.75 -10.57 0.23
CA PHE A 308 -0.28 -10.43 0.30
C PHE A 308 0.34 -11.68 0.93
N GLY A 309 1.67 -11.80 1.03
CA GLY A 309 2.35 -12.92 1.68
C GLY A 309 1.84 -14.32 1.26
N VAL A 310 1.65 -14.54 -0.04
CA VAL A 310 1.09 -15.78 -0.60
C VAL A 310 2.21 -16.68 -1.09
N ASN A 311 2.26 -17.90 -0.57
CA ASN A 311 3.29 -18.90 -0.90
C ASN A 311 2.73 -20.00 -1.79
N PHE A 312 3.42 -20.29 -2.89
CA PHE A 312 3.03 -21.30 -3.89
C PHE A 312 3.89 -22.57 -3.83
N SER A 313 4.78 -22.74 -2.85
CA SER A 313 5.74 -23.86 -2.79
C SER A 313 5.09 -25.26 -2.80
N ARG A 314 3.80 -25.34 -2.46
CA ARG A 314 3.02 -26.58 -2.46
C ARG A 314 2.24 -26.84 -3.74
N GLY A 315 2.33 -25.94 -4.73
CA GLY A 315 1.57 -26.00 -5.99
C GLY A 315 0.15 -25.44 -5.90
N TYR A 316 -0.18 -24.77 -4.80
CA TYR A 316 -1.42 -24.04 -4.57
C TYR A 316 -1.16 -22.89 -3.58
N PRO A 317 -1.95 -21.80 -3.61
CA PRO A 317 -1.71 -20.66 -2.75
C PRO A 317 -1.93 -21.00 -1.27
N ARG A 318 -0.98 -20.62 -0.42
CA ARG A 318 -1.10 -20.63 1.04
C ARG A 318 -0.83 -19.25 1.58
N PHE A 319 -1.63 -18.84 2.54
CA PHE A 319 -1.53 -17.53 3.18
C PHE A 319 -1.42 -17.70 4.69
N ASN A 320 -0.32 -17.19 5.24
CA ASN A 320 -0.08 -17.17 6.67
C ASN A 320 0.87 -16.01 7.00
N PRO A 321 0.35 -14.78 7.19
CA PRO A 321 1.16 -13.63 7.60
C PRO A 321 1.92 -13.91 8.91
N GLY A 322 3.21 -13.61 8.96
CA GLY A 322 4.13 -14.09 10.01
C GLY A 322 5.00 -15.27 9.54
N GLU A 323 4.46 -16.13 8.68
CA GLU A 323 5.21 -17.19 8.01
C GLU A 323 5.70 -16.72 6.64
N PHE A 324 4.82 -16.22 5.76
CA PHE A 324 5.16 -15.94 4.36
C PHE A 324 5.31 -14.45 4.00
N THR A 325 5.49 -13.56 4.97
CA THR A 325 5.76 -12.15 4.63
C THR A 325 7.24 -11.90 4.38
N SER A 326 7.58 -10.89 3.58
CA SER A 326 8.95 -10.64 3.12
C SER A 326 9.93 -10.42 4.27
N VAL A 327 9.54 -9.62 5.27
CA VAL A 327 10.40 -9.35 6.43
C VAL A 327 10.66 -10.64 7.22
N ASP A 328 9.64 -11.47 7.38
CA ASP A 328 9.73 -12.75 8.09
C ASP A 328 10.66 -13.74 7.37
N LEU A 329 10.41 -13.95 6.07
CA LEU A 329 11.20 -14.86 5.22
C LEU A 329 12.68 -14.45 5.14
N LEU A 330 12.96 -13.15 4.97
CA LEU A 330 14.32 -12.64 4.89
C LEU A 330 15.03 -12.69 6.25
N THR A 331 14.34 -12.37 7.34
CA THR A 331 14.93 -12.40 8.69
C THR A 331 15.28 -13.83 9.11
N ARG A 332 14.45 -14.81 8.75
CA ARG A 332 14.73 -16.24 9.00
C ARG A 332 15.67 -16.87 7.97
N ARG A 333 16.10 -16.11 6.95
CA ARG A 333 17.01 -16.54 5.88
C ARG A 333 16.47 -17.71 5.05
N GLU A 334 15.14 -17.75 4.88
CA GLU A 334 14.45 -18.81 4.15
C GLU A 334 14.47 -18.57 2.64
N ALA A 335 14.31 -17.31 2.22
CA ALA A 335 14.36 -16.96 0.81
C ALA A 335 15.77 -17.12 0.24
N ASP A 336 15.92 -17.79 -0.90
CA ASP A 336 17.22 -18.04 -1.53
C ASP A 336 17.46 -17.23 -2.82
N ALA A 337 16.45 -16.49 -3.29
CA ALA A 337 16.54 -15.44 -4.30
C ALA A 337 15.41 -14.43 -4.08
N ALA A 338 15.58 -13.19 -4.56
CA ALA A 338 14.53 -12.18 -4.47
C ALA A 338 14.35 -11.39 -5.79
N LEU A 339 13.11 -11.22 -6.23
CA LEU A 339 12.69 -10.28 -7.27
C LEU A 339 11.97 -9.10 -6.62
N ILE A 340 12.60 -7.93 -6.65
CA ILE A 340 12.09 -6.70 -6.05
C ILE A 340 11.56 -5.78 -7.15
N ILE A 341 10.30 -5.39 -7.06
CA ILE A 341 9.61 -4.63 -8.11
C ILE A 341 9.10 -3.31 -7.53
N ALA A 342 9.64 -2.19 -8.02
CA ALA A 342 9.26 -0.84 -7.63
C ALA A 342 9.21 -0.66 -6.10
N SER A 343 10.29 -1.05 -5.43
CA SER A 343 10.42 -0.97 -3.97
C SER A 343 11.88 -0.98 -3.53
N ASP A 344 12.16 -0.41 -2.37
CA ASP A 344 13.52 -0.26 -1.83
C ASP A 344 13.66 -0.88 -0.43
N PRO A 345 13.56 -2.22 -0.28
CA PRO A 345 13.71 -2.91 1.00
C PRO A 345 15.11 -2.75 1.62
N ALA A 346 16.15 -2.48 0.84
CA ALA A 346 17.49 -2.25 1.38
C ALA A 346 17.62 -0.97 2.21
N ASP A 347 16.71 -0.02 2.02
CA ASP A 347 16.60 1.20 2.83
C ASP A 347 15.52 1.07 3.91
N ASN A 348 14.41 0.39 3.58
CA ASN A 348 13.19 0.43 4.39
C ASN A 348 12.95 -0.80 5.29
N PHE A 349 13.70 -1.90 5.13
CA PHE A 349 13.51 -3.10 5.95
C PHE A 349 14.36 -3.10 7.23
N PRO A 350 14.02 -3.94 8.22
CA PRO A 350 14.88 -4.18 9.37
C PRO A 350 16.25 -4.73 8.95
N LYS A 351 17.29 -4.35 9.70
CA LYS A 351 18.69 -4.75 9.43
C LYS A 351 18.87 -6.24 9.13
N ALA A 352 18.22 -7.12 9.88
CA ALA A 352 18.35 -8.56 9.68
C ALA A 352 17.89 -9.04 8.29
N ALA A 353 16.81 -8.46 7.75
CA ALA A 353 16.34 -8.75 6.41
C ALA A 353 17.30 -8.18 5.34
N ILE A 354 17.81 -6.96 5.54
CA ILE A 354 18.79 -6.33 4.65
C ILE A 354 20.08 -7.16 4.57
N GLU A 355 20.59 -7.65 5.70
CA GLU A 355 21.80 -8.49 5.72
C GLU A 355 21.61 -9.81 4.97
N HIS A 356 20.38 -10.34 4.92
CA HIS A 356 20.09 -11.54 4.14
C HIS A 356 19.96 -11.23 2.65
N LEU A 357 19.32 -10.11 2.27
CA LEU A 357 19.27 -9.66 0.86
C LEU A 357 20.67 -9.54 0.24
N ARG A 358 21.68 -9.11 1.01
CA ARG A 358 23.08 -9.04 0.53
C ARG A 358 23.74 -10.39 0.25
N ARG A 359 23.14 -11.51 0.69
CA ARG A 359 23.72 -12.86 0.60
C ARG A 359 23.08 -13.73 -0.45
N ILE A 360 21.96 -13.29 -1.03
CA ILE A 360 21.21 -14.03 -2.04
C ILE A 360 21.19 -13.25 -3.36
N PRO A 361 20.97 -13.94 -4.49
CA PRO A 361 20.68 -13.28 -5.76
C PRO A 361 19.47 -12.35 -5.65
N VAL A 362 19.66 -11.07 -5.95
CA VAL A 362 18.58 -10.07 -6.00
C VAL A 362 18.43 -9.54 -7.42
N ILE A 363 17.20 -9.57 -7.91
CA ILE A 363 16.76 -8.99 -9.18
C ILE A 363 15.91 -7.76 -8.85
N THR A 364 16.14 -6.63 -9.51
CA THR A 364 15.39 -5.39 -9.24
C THR A 364 14.84 -4.76 -10.52
N LEU A 365 13.60 -4.28 -10.47
CA LEU A 365 13.01 -3.39 -11.47
C LEU A 365 12.72 -2.06 -10.78
N ASP A 366 13.43 -1.00 -11.18
CA ASP A 366 13.26 0.32 -10.57
C ASP A 366 13.58 1.43 -11.60
N PRO A 367 12.78 2.51 -11.66
CA PRO A 367 13.11 3.67 -12.49
C PRO A 367 14.32 4.45 -11.99
N LYS A 368 14.75 4.27 -10.74
CA LYS A 368 15.77 5.08 -10.06
C LYS A 368 16.87 4.22 -9.45
N ALA A 369 18.02 4.87 -9.19
CA ALA A 369 19.11 4.22 -8.48
C ALA A 369 18.81 4.28 -6.98
N THR A 370 18.58 3.11 -6.37
CA THR A 370 18.29 2.96 -4.95
C THR A 370 19.35 2.07 -4.28
N PRO A 371 19.49 2.10 -2.94
CA PRO A 371 20.20 1.09 -2.18
C PRO A 371 19.90 -0.35 -2.63
N THR A 372 18.63 -0.67 -2.95
CA THR A 372 18.25 -1.99 -3.47
C THR A 372 18.77 -2.26 -4.88
N THR A 373 18.77 -1.29 -5.79
CA THR A 373 19.39 -1.51 -7.11
C THR A 373 20.91 -1.68 -7.04
N GLN A 374 21.57 -1.07 -6.05
CA GLN A 374 23.03 -1.15 -5.90
C GLN A 374 23.51 -2.50 -5.37
N LEU A 375 22.69 -3.21 -4.59
CA LEU A 375 22.99 -4.56 -4.11
C LEU A 375 22.59 -5.66 -5.11
N ALA A 376 21.81 -5.31 -6.15
CA ALA A 376 21.22 -6.27 -7.07
C ALA A 376 22.28 -7.01 -7.92
N GLN A 377 22.06 -8.30 -8.11
CA GLN A 377 22.80 -9.08 -9.09
C GLN A 377 22.29 -8.79 -10.51
N VAL A 378 21.00 -8.56 -10.69
CA VAL A 378 20.41 -8.10 -11.96
C VAL A 378 19.54 -6.88 -11.67
N ALA A 379 19.83 -5.74 -12.31
CA ALA A 379 19.02 -4.53 -12.16
C ALA A 379 18.53 -4.05 -13.52
N PHE A 380 17.21 -3.88 -13.65
CA PHE A 380 16.57 -3.26 -14.81
C PHE A 380 16.21 -1.82 -14.49
N THR A 381 16.55 -0.90 -15.40
CA THR A 381 16.01 0.46 -15.37
C THR A 381 14.68 0.45 -16.11
N THR A 382 13.57 0.77 -15.43
CA THR A 382 12.23 0.74 -16.00
C THR A 382 11.60 2.13 -16.13
N ALA A 383 10.57 2.25 -16.95
CA ALA A 383 9.79 3.47 -17.11
C ALA A 383 8.89 3.71 -15.89
N THR A 384 8.76 4.96 -15.45
CA THR A 384 7.95 5.29 -14.27
C THR A 384 6.46 5.20 -14.57
N TYR A 385 5.74 4.35 -13.82
CA TYR A 385 4.28 4.24 -13.93
C TYR A 385 3.56 5.57 -13.62
N GLY A 386 2.51 5.89 -14.36
CA GLY A 386 1.73 7.12 -14.17
C GLY A 386 2.37 8.37 -14.78
N ILE A 387 3.68 8.37 -15.02
CA ILE A 387 4.38 9.45 -15.76
C ILE A 387 4.66 9.03 -17.19
N ASN A 388 5.26 7.85 -17.39
CA ASN A 388 5.64 7.33 -18.70
C ASN A 388 4.75 6.18 -19.17
N VAL A 389 4.21 5.41 -18.22
CA VAL A 389 3.47 4.18 -18.51
C VAL A 389 2.01 4.33 -18.12
N SER A 390 1.12 3.96 -19.04
CA SER A 390 -0.33 3.87 -18.80
C SER A 390 -0.67 2.58 -18.08
N GLY A 391 -1.90 2.45 -17.59
CA GLY A 391 -2.36 1.23 -16.93
C GLY A 391 -3.41 1.53 -15.88
N THR A 392 -3.70 0.54 -15.06
CA THR A 392 -4.71 0.63 -14.01
C THR A 392 -4.06 0.74 -12.65
N VAL A 393 -4.56 1.64 -11.82
CA VAL A 393 -4.25 1.72 -10.38
C VAL A 393 -5.52 1.79 -9.56
N TYR A 394 -5.48 1.37 -8.29
CA TYR A 394 -6.59 1.50 -7.36
C TYR A 394 -6.26 2.53 -6.28
N ARG A 395 -7.20 3.46 -6.07
CA ARG A 395 -7.12 4.41 -4.97
C ARG A 395 -7.37 3.71 -3.63
N MET A 396 -7.09 4.38 -2.51
CA MET A 396 -7.29 3.82 -1.15
C MET A 396 -8.72 3.33 -0.88
N ASP A 397 -9.72 3.80 -1.64
CA ASP A 397 -11.14 3.46 -1.57
C ASP A 397 -11.59 2.45 -2.63
N ASP A 398 -10.66 1.68 -3.19
CA ASP A 398 -10.90 0.60 -4.15
C ASP A 398 -11.49 1.07 -5.50
N VAL A 399 -11.47 2.37 -5.78
CA VAL A 399 -11.85 2.93 -7.08
C VAL A 399 -10.69 2.73 -8.07
N PRO A 400 -10.89 2.00 -9.19
CA PRO A 400 -9.89 1.89 -10.24
C PRO A 400 -9.80 3.18 -11.05
N ILE A 401 -8.57 3.63 -11.32
CA ILE A 401 -8.25 4.85 -12.05
C ILE A 401 -7.26 4.53 -13.16
N THR A 402 -7.57 4.96 -14.37
CA THR A 402 -6.69 4.84 -15.53
C THR A 402 -5.61 5.92 -15.50
N LEU A 403 -4.36 5.52 -15.68
CA LEU A 403 -3.22 6.42 -15.76
C LEU A 403 -3.19 7.14 -17.12
N ARG A 404 -2.74 8.41 -17.10
CA ARG A 404 -2.61 9.25 -18.30
C ARG A 404 -1.16 9.74 -18.41
N PRO A 405 -0.30 9.03 -19.16
CA PRO A 405 1.12 9.37 -19.25
C PRO A 405 1.39 10.76 -19.80
N ALA A 406 2.42 11.41 -19.26
CA ALA A 406 2.89 12.70 -19.69
C ALA A 406 3.62 12.61 -21.05
N PHE A 407 4.61 11.72 -21.14
CA PHE A 407 5.50 11.52 -22.29
C PHE A 407 6.19 10.15 -22.23
N GLU A 408 6.73 9.68 -23.36
CA GLU A 408 7.36 8.35 -23.48
C GLU A 408 8.76 8.27 -22.82
N SER A 409 9.04 7.11 -22.21
CA SER A 409 10.36 6.77 -21.67
C SER A 409 11.19 5.99 -22.70
N PRO A 410 12.52 6.12 -22.71
CA PRO A 410 13.41 5.22 -23.46
C PRO A 410 13.52 3.82 -22.81
N TYR A 411 13.09 3.67 -21.56
CA TYR A 411 13.13 2.42 -20.81
C TYR A 411 11.83 1.60 -21.00
N PRO A 412 11.89 0.27 -20.93
CA PRO A 412 10.70 -0.58 -20.96
C PRO A 412 9.85 -0.38 -19.69
N SER A 413 8.55 -0.69 -19.76
CA SER A 413 7.71 -0.77 -18.57
C SER A 413 8.04 -2.00 -17.72
N ASP A 414 7.63 -1.99 -16.44
CA ASP A 414 7.75 -3.17 -15.58
C ASP A 414 7.00 -4.36 -16.19
N GLU A 415 5.82 -4.15 -16.79
CA GLU A 415 5.04 -5.21 -17.45
C GLU A 415 5.81 -5.86 -18.60
N GLN A 416 6.51 -5.07 -19.42
CA GLN A 416 7.31 -5.58 -20.54
C GLN A 416 8.47 -6.45 -20.03
N VAL A 417 9.21 -5.97 -19.03
CA VAL A 417 10.34 -6.71 -18.43
C VAL A 417 9.84 -7.99 -17.75
N LEU A 418 8.80 -7.89 -16.91
CA LEU A 418 8.23 -9.05 -16.22
C LEU A 418 7.66 -10.07 -17.21
N THR A 419 7.05 -9.63 -18.31
CA THR A 419 6.52 -10.52 -19.35
C THR A 419 7.66 -11.30 -20.01
N ALA A 420 8.76 -10.63 -20.36
CA ALA A 420 9.94 -11.29 -20.92
C ALA A 420 10.56 -12.29 -19.93
N ILE A 421 10.67 -11.93 -18.65
CA ILE A 421 11.15 -12.84 -17.58
C ILE A 421 10.21 -14.04 -17.44
N ARG A 422 8.89 -13.83 -17.36
CA ARG A 422 7.89 -14.88 -17.24
C ARG A 422 8.00 -15.89 -18.38
N ASP A 423 8.06 -15.40 -19.62
CA ASP A 423 8.10 -16.25 -20.80
C ASP A 423 9.40 -17.05 -20.85
N ARG A 424 10.52 -16.44 -20.43
CA ARG A 424 11.80 -17.16 -20.34
C ARG A 424 11.83 -18.19 -19.21
N VAL A 425 11.32 -17.86 -18.03
CA VAL A 425 11.15 -18.81 -16.90
C VAL A 425 10.30 -20.00 -17.34
N ARG A 426 9.17 -19.74 -18.02
CA ARG A 426 8.31 -20.81 -18.55
C ARG A 426 9.06 -21.73 -19.51
N ALA A 427 9.87 -21.18 -20.41
CA ALA A 427 10.68 -21.96 -21.33
C ALA A 427 11.73 -22.83 -20.59
N LEU A 428 12.39 -22.27 -19.57
CA LEU A 428 13.37 -23.00 -18.73
C LEU A 428 12.74 -24.14 -17.92
N LEU A 429 11.49 -23.95 -17.47
CA LEU A 429 10.74 -24.95 -16.70
C LEU A 429 10.02 -25.99 -17.58
N GLY A 430 10.20 -25.98 -18.90
CA GLY A 430 9.60 -26.97 -19.81
C GLY A 430 8.09 -26.78 -20.05
N GLY A 431 7.57 -25.55 -19.89
CA GLY A 431 6.22 -25.19 -20.31
C GLY A 431 5.08 -25.46 -19.32
N ASN A 432 5.23 -26.37 -18.36
CA ASN A 432 4.27 -26.61 -17.27
C ASN A 432 4.97 -27.26 -16.07
N ARG A 433 5.16 -26.52 -14.97
CA ARG A 433 5.40 -27.14 -13.67
C ARG A 433 4.05 -27.46 -13.04
N LEU A 434 3.45 -28.60 -13.39
CA LEU A 434 2.60 -29.26 -12.41
C LEU A 434 3.53 -29.65 -11.25
N PRO A 435 3.16 -29.39 -9.98
CA PRO A 435 3.99 -29.79 -8.86
C PRO A 435 4.25 -31.29 -8.99
N ALA A 436 5.51 -31.71 -8.83
CA ALA A 436 5.85 -33.11 -8.72
C ALA A 436 5.02 -33.70 -7.57
N GLY A 437 3.91 -34.36 -7.92
CA GLY A 437 3.19 -35.22 -7.01
C GLY A 437 4.21 -36.23 -6.54
N ALA A 438 4.49 -36.24 -5.24
CA ALA A 438 5.25 -37.31 -4.63
C ALA A 438 4.63 -38.64 -5.11
N PRO A 439 5.44 -39.63 -5.50
CA PRO A 439 4.90 -40.93 -5.85
C PRO A 439 4.10 -41.41 -4.64
N VAL A 440 2.79 -41.59 -4.83
CA VAL A 440 1.95 -42.28 -3.86
C VAL A 440 2.58 -43.65 -3.72
N ALA A 441 3.20 -43.91 -2.57
CA ALA A 441 3.71 -45.23 -2.24
C ALA A 441 2.53 -46.19 -2.39
N ALA A 442 2.64 -47.12 -3.33
CA ALA A 442 1.69 -48.22 -3.46
C ALA A 442 1.69 -48.96 -2.12
N ALA A 443 0.57 -48.88 -1.40
CA ALA A 443 0.34 -49.71 -0.24
C ALA A 443 0.40 -51.18 -0.72
N SER A 444 1.27 -51.95 -0.07
CA SER A 444 1.30 -53.42 -0.15
C SER A 444 0.48 -53.98 0.99
#